data_AF-A0AAV2R064-F1
#
_entry.id   AF-A0AAV2R064-F1
#
_cell.length_a   1.000
_cell.length_b   1.000
_cell.length_c   1.000
_cell.angle_alpha   90.00
_cell.angle_beta   90.00
_cell.angle_gamma   90.00
#
_symmetry.space_group_name_H-M   'P 1'
#
loop_
_entity.id
_entity.type
_entity.pdbx_description
1 polymer ?
#
loop_
_entity_poly.entity_id
_entity_poly.type
_entity_poly.pdbx_seq_one_letter_code
_entity_poly.pdbx_strand_id
1 'polypeptide(L)'
;DVRKYPKASIAKGRLEVIQEPGEIIFVPTAWHHQVWNLEDTISINHNWINGTNISTVWTFLVESLNQVEHAIRDCCEMEDWIGQCQILLKATHGMDFHEFYTFLKVIAQRRIDFLTGKYDLKCFNYWKLGKNQALYDLKKLAWCLEQLLDDQRLDTIKVFQNLDNGHPSDLLEAIKIVL
;
A
#
# COMPACT_ATOMS: atom_id res chain seq x y z
N ASP A 1 -17.14 19.48 16.66
CA ASP A 1 -17.94 18.36 17.21
C ASP A 1 -17.02 17.17 17.44
N VAL A 2 -16.80 16.79 18.70
CA VAL A 2 -15.92 15.66 19.07
C VAL A 2 -16.47 14.30 18.64
N ARG A 3 -17.77 14.20 18.34
CA ARG A 3 -18.37 12.99 17.76
C ARG A 3 -17.98 12.81 16.30
N LYS A 4 -17.84 13.92 15.57
CA LYS A 4 -17.42 13.94 14.16
C LYS A 4 -15.90 13.94 14.00
N TYR A 5 -15.18 14.55 14.93
CA TYR A 5 -13.72 14.67 14.90
C TYR A 5 -13.12 14.25 16.26
N PRO A 6 -13.12 12.95 16.57
CA PRO A 6 -12.69 12.44 17.87
C PRO A 6 -11.22 12.73 18.21
N LYS A 7 -10.39 12.99 17.18
CA LYS A 7 -8.98 13.35 17.32
C LYS A 7 -8.72 14.86 17.19
N ALA A 8 -9.74 15.71 17.20
CA ALA A 8 -9.55 17.16 17.04
C ALA A 8 -8.72 17.78 18.18
N SER A 9 -8.85 17.28 19.41
CA SER A 9 -8.15 17.79 20.58
C SER A 9 -6.63 17.55 20.55
N ILE A 10 -6.16 16.57 19.78
CA ILE A 10 -4.73 16.26 19.64
C ILE A 10 -4.10 16.97 18.43
N ALA A 11 -4.89 17.70 17.64
CA ALA A 11 -4.37 18.47 16.51
C ALA A 11 -3.54 19.66 17.04
N LYS A 12 -2.29 19.78 16.59
CA LYS A 12 -1.36 20.84 17.01
C LYS A 12 -1.65 22.21 16.37
N GLY A 13 -2.64 22.28 15.48
CA GLY A 13 -3.01 23.48 14.73
C GLY A 13 -3.38 23.14 13.29
N ARG A 14 -3.66 24.17 12.49
CA ARG A 14 -3.84 24.06 11.03
C ARG A 14 -2.67 24.76 10.33
N LEU A 15 -2.20 24.16 9.24
CA LEU A 15 -1.38 24.87 8.26
C LEU A 15 -2.31 25.29 7.12
N GLU A 16 -2.21 26.56 6.73
CA GLU A 16 -3.02 27.17 5.69
C GLU A 16 -2.08 27.72 4.63
N VAL A 17 -2.30 27.31 3.38
CA VAL A 17 -1.47 27.67 2.23
C VAL A 17 -2.37 27.94 1.05
N ILE A 18 -2.04 28.97 0.27
CA ILE A 18 -2.64 29.25 -1.04
C ILE A 18 -1.67 28.65 -2.07
N GLN A 19 -2.17 27.76 -2.92
CA GLN A 19 -1.42 27.20 -4.03
C GLN A 19 -1.67 28.04 -5.27
N GLU A 20 -0.65 28.71 -5.78
CA GLU A 20 -0.73 29.51 -6.99
C GLU A 20 -0.53 28.66 -8.27
N PRO A 21 -0.92 29.15 -9.45
CA PRO A 21 -0.70 28.45 -10.71
C PRO A 21 0.77 28.07 -10.94
N GLY A 22 1.02 26.80 -11.22
CA GLY A 22 2.36 26.26 -11.45
C GLY A 22 3.08 25.75 -10.20
N GLU A 23 2.52 25.97 -9.00
CA GLU A 23 3.07 25.44 -7.76
C GLU A 23 2.68 23.98 -7.52
N ILE A 24 3.50 23.28 -6.73
CA ILE A 24 3.31 21.86 -6.39
C ILE A 24 3.29 21.71 -4.88
N ILE A 25 2.29 20.99 -4.36
CA ILE A 25 2.19 20.64 -2.95
C ILE A 25 2.37 19.13 -2.77
N PHE A 26 3.22 18.76 -1.82
CA PHE A 26 3.37 17.39 -1.34
C PHE A 26 2.67 17.28 0.02
N VAL A 27 1.59 16.49 0.07
CA VAL A 27 0.89 16.20 1.32
C VAL A 27 1.45 14.91 1.92
N PRO A 28 2.05 14.93 3.13
CA PRO A 28 2.60 13.73 3.72
C PRO A 28 1.51 12.69 4.07
N THR A 29 1.93 11.42 4.21
CA THR A 29 1.01 10.32 4.55
C THR A 29 0.22 10.62 5.83
N ALA A 30 -1.09 10.34 5.79
CA ALA A 30 -2.04 10.50 6.89
C ALA A 30 -2.31 11.95 7.36
N TRP A 31 -1.87 12.97 6.60
CA TRP A 31 -2.24 14.34 6.90
C TRP A 31 -3.68 14.61 6.50
N HIS A 32 -4.54 14.87 7.49
CA HIS A 32 -5.90 15.33 7.22
C HIS A 32 -5.84 16.74 6.62
N HIS A 33 -6.46 16.92 5.46
CA HIS A 33 -6.43 18.17 4.72
C HIS A 33 -7.78 18.46 4.05
N GLN A 34 -8.02 19.74 3.79
CA GLN A 34 -9.17 20.22 3.03
C GLN A 34 -8.65 21.17 1.95
N VAL A 35 -9.31 21.15 0.78
CA VAL A 35 -8.97 22.01 -0.34
C VAL A 35 -10.19 22.86 -0.67
N TRP A 36 -9.95 24.15 -0.89
CA TRP A 36 -10.97 25.10 -1.32
C TRP A 36 -10.45 25.86 -2.54
N ASN A 37 -11.17 25.78 -3.66
CA ASN A 37 -10.83 26.54 -4.86
C ASN A 37 -11.36 27.98 -4.69
N LEU A 38 -10.44 28.95 -4.64
CA LEU A 38 -10.78 30.37 -4.50
C LEU A 38 -11.26 30.99 -5.82
N GLU A 39 -10.82 30.42 -6.94
CA GLU A 39 -11.13 30.83 -8.31
C GLU A 39 -11.35 29.59 -9.19
N ASP A 40 -11.71 29.77 -10.46
CA ASP A 40 -11.82 28.68 -11.43
C ASP A 40 -10.46 27.97 -11.58
N THR A 41 -10.38 26.72 -11.10
CA THR A 41 -9.12 26.00 -10.95
C THR A 41 -9.15 24.65 -11.64
N ILE A 42 -8.10 24.34 -12.40
CA ILE A 42 -7.77 23.00 -12.89
C ILE A 42 -6.49 22.56 -12.21
N SER A 43 -6.49 21.34 -11.66
CA SER A 43 -5.30 20.75 -11.03
C SER A 43 -5.10 19.30 -11.45
N ILE A 44 -3.85 18.83 -11.34
CA ILE A 44 -3.48 17.43 -11.54
C ILE A 44 -2.98 16.91 -10.19
N ASN A 45 -3.54 15.79 -9.72
CA ASN A 45 -3.15 15.15 -8.48
C ASN A 45 -2.85 13.66 -8.68
N HIS A 46 -1.98 13.12 -7.82
CA HIS A 46 -1.71 11.69 -7.73
C HIS A 46 -1.39 11.31 -6.30
N ASN A 47 -1.91 10.16 -5.86
CA ASN A 47 -1.49 9.50 -4.63
C ASN A 47 -0.40 8.46 -4.96
N TRP A 48 0.56 8.25 -4.07
CA TRP A 48 1.59 7.22 -4.25
C TRP A 48 1.86 6.42 -2.97
N ILE A 49 2.32 5.20 -3.19
CA ILE A 49 2.79 4.29 -2.16
C ILE A 49 4.30 4.08 -2.34
N ASN A 50 5.06 4.10 -1.25
CA ASN A 50 6.50 3.86 -1.24
C ASN A 50 6.95 3.21 0.08
N GLY A 51 8.26 2.96 0.23
CA GLY A 51 8.80 2.29 1.42
C GLY A 51 8.55 3.02 2.75
N THR A 52 8.15 4.30 2.74
CA THR A 52 7.86 5.05 3.98
C THR A 52 6.44 4.84 4.49
N ASN A 53 5.50 4.42 3.63
CA ASN A 53 4.08 4.29 3.99
C ASN A 53 3.47 2.91 3.69
N ILE A 54 4.20 2.01 3.04
CA ILE A 54 3.69 0.68 2.69
C ILE A 54 3.18 -0.11 3.90
N SER A 55 3.79 0.07 5.07
CA SER A 55 3.32 -0.57 6.31
C SER A 55 1.94 -0.06 6.75
N THR A 56 1.69 1.24 6.60
CA THR A 56 0.38 1.85 6.89
C THR A 56 -0.67 1.37 5.90
N VAL A 57 -0.31 1.19 4.63
CA VAL A 57 -1.20 0.61 3.61
C VAL A 57 -1.61 -0.81 4.00
N TRP A 58 -0.65 -1.64 4.44
CA TRP A 58 -0.96 -2.99 4.91
C TRP A 58 -1.94 -2.98 6.09
N THR A 59 -1.66 -2.20 7.15
CA THR A 59 -2.55 -2.08 8.30
C THR A 59 -3.95 -1.63 7.88
N PHE A 60 -4.03 -0.65 6.98
CA PHE A 60 -5.30 -0.17 6.44
C PHE A 60 -6.07 -1.27 5.70
N LEU A 61 -5.40 -2.07 4.86
CA LEU A 61 -6.05 -3.16 4.14
C LEU A 61 -6.60 -4.24 5.08
N VAL A 62 -5.85 -4.61 6.12
CA VAL A 62 -6.30 -5.56 7.16
C VAL A 62 -7.52 -5.03 7.91
N GLU A 63 -7.47 -3.77 8.35
CA GLU A 63 -8.60 -3.12 9.04
C GLU A 63 -9.83 -2.98 8.14
N SER A 64 -9.62 -2.70 6.85
CA SER A 64 -10.68 -2.58 5.85
C SER A 64 -11.31 -3.94 5.56
N LEU A 65 -10.51 -5.00 5.47
CA LEU A 65 -11.01 -6.36 5.30
C LEU A 65 -11.87 -6.80 6.49
N ASN A 66 -11.43 -6.50 7.72
CA ASN A 66 -12.23 -6.77 8.93
C ASN A 66 -13.59 -6.04 8.90
N GLN A 67 -13.63 -4.81 8.36
CA GLN A 67 -14.88 -4.05 8.19
C GLN A 67 -15.78 -4.68 7.13
N VAL A 68 -15.20 -5.12 6.00
CA VAL A 68 -15.94 -5.84 4.95
C VAL A 68 -16.54 -7.13 5.50
N GLU A 69 -15.73 -7.97 6.16
CA GLU A 69 -16.18 -9.22 6.78
C GLU A 69 -17.30 -8.99 7.79
N HIS A 70 -17.20 -7.93 8.59
CA HIS A 70 -18.25 -7.57 9.55
C HIS A 70 -19.54 -7.13 8.85
N ALA A 71 -19.43 -6.33 7.78
CA ALA A 71 -20.57 -5.78 7.06
C ALA A 71 -21.40 -6.85 6.32
N ILE A 72 -20.77 -7.92 5.85
CA ILE A 72 -21.42 -9.03 5.13
C ILE A 72 -21.39 -10.35 5.91
N ARG A 73 -21.30 -10.27 7.23
CA ARG A 73 -21.19 -11.45 8.11
C ARG A 73 -22.43 -12.35 8.04
N ASP A 74 -23.60 -11.79 7.77
CA ASP A 74 -24.85 -12.54 7.59
C ASP A 74 -24.80 -13.53 6.42
N CYS A 75 -23.86 -13.34 5.49
CA CYS A 75 -23.62 -14.21 4.34
C CYS A 75 -22.42 -15.16 4.53
N CYS A 76 -21.90 -15.36 5.74
CA CYS A 76 -20.64 -16.09 5.96
C CYS A 76 -20.63 -17.57 5.55
N GLU A 77 -21.81 -18.19 5.42
CA GLU A 77 -21.97 -19.58 4.97
C GLU A 77 -21.93 -19.72 3.44
N MET A 78 -21.85 -18.62 2.69
CA MET A 78 -21.80 -18.67 1.24
C MET A 78 -20.50 -19.32 0.73
N GLU A 79 -20.58 -19.92 -0.45
CA GLU A 79 -19.40 -20.46 -1.10
C GLU A 79 -18.36 -19.36 -1.35
N ASP A 80 -17.10 -19.64 -1.00
CA ASP A 80 -15.97 -18.73 -1.20
C ASP A 80 -16.16 -17.35 -0.55
N TRP A 81 -16.75 -17.32 0.66
CA TRP A 81 -16.99 -16.09 1.40
C TRP A 81 -15.76 -15.18 1.52
N ILE A 82 -14.57 -15.75 1.75
CA ILE A 82 -13.32 -14.98 1.79
C ILE A 82 -13.00 -14.35 0.42
N GLY A 83 -13.19 -15.09 -0.68
CA GLY A 83 -13.06 -14.54 -2.02
C GLY A 83 -14.01 -13.36 -2.25
N GLN A 84 -15.25 -13.45 -1.77
CA GLN A 84 -16.22 -12.33 -1.83
C GLN A 84 -15.76 -11.12 -1.01
N CYS A 85 -15.18 -11.36 0.18
CA CYS A 85 -14.59 -10.30 0.99
C CYS A 85 -13.44 -9.59 0.25
N GLN A 86 -12.59 -10.32 -0.47
CA GLN A 86 -11.52 -9.73 -1.29
C GLN A 86 -12.07 -8.88 -2.46
N ILE A 87 -13.12 -9.36 -3.13
CA ILE A 87 -13.80 -8.59 -4.20
C ILE A 87 -14.33 -7.26 -3.65
N LEU A 88 -15.01 -7.30 -2.50
CA LEU A 88 -15.55 -6.10 -1.87
C LEU A 88 -14.45 -5.17 -1.36
N LEU A 89 -13.40 -5.72 -0.74
CA LEU A 89 -12.22 -4.96 -0.31
C LEU A 89 -11.64 -4.16 -1.48
N LYS A 90 -11.40 -4.82 -2.61
CA LYS A 90 -10.92 -4.16 -3.82
C LYS A 90 -11.91 -3.11 -4.34
N ALA A 91 -13.19 -3.42 -4.41
CA ALA A 91 -14.20 -2.48 -4.93
C ALA A 91 -14.34 -1.21 -4.08
N THR A 92 -14.15 -1.33 -2.77
CA THR A 92 -14.41 -0.22 -1.82
C THR A 92 -13.12 0.52 -1.39
N HIS A 93 -11.98 -0.17 -1.36
CA HIS A 93 -10.70 0.37 -0.88
C HIS A 93 -9.61 0.36 -1.96
N GLY A 94 -9.91 -0.12 -3.18
CA GLY A 94 -9.08 -0.01 -4.37
C GLY A 94 -8.02 -1.10 -4.56
N MET A 95 -7.86 -2.01 -3.60
CA MET A 95 -6.84 -3.06 -3.64
C MET A 95 -7.24 -4.24 -2.76
N ASP A 96 -7.08 -5.48 -3.24
CA ASP A 96 -7.18 -6.70 -2.43
C ASP A 96 -5.80 -7.21 -2.00
N PHE A 97 -5.75 -8.30 -1.22
CA PHE A 97 -4.47 -8.88 -0.77
C PHE A 97 -3.61 -9.38 -1.93
N HIS A 98 -4.23 -9.86 -3.00
CA HIS A 98 -3.50 -10.37 -4.17
C HIS A 98 -2.84 -9.25 -4.97
N GLU A 99 -3.54 -8.14 -5.19
CA GLU A 99 -2.99 -6.95 -5.82
C GLU A 99 -1.93 -6.29 -4.93
N PHE A 100 -2.11 -6.30 -3.61
CA PHE A 100 -1.08 -5.87 -2.68
C PHE A 100 0.19 -6.74 -2.81
N TYR A 101 0.07 -8.06 -2.79
CA TYR A 101 1.20 -8.96 -3.01
C TYR A 101 1.86 -8.72 -4.37
N THR A 102 1.06 -8.60 -5.43
CA THR A 102 1.56 -8.31 -6.79
C THR A 102 2.36 -7.01 -6.82
N PHE A 103 1.86 -5.97 -6.13
CA PHE A 103 2.57 -4.70 -5.97
C PHE A 103 3.92 -4.88 -5.26
N LEU A 104 3.96 -5.63 -4.14
CA LEU A 104 5.22 -5.93 -3.44
C LEU A 104 6.19 -6.69 -4.35
N LYS A 105 5.72 -7.73 -5.05
CA LYS A 105 6.50 -8.59 -5.94
C LYS A 105 7.17 -7.81 -7.06
N VAL A 106 6.43 -6.93 -7.73
CA VAL A 106 6.96 -6.11 -8.83
C VAL A 106 8.08 -5.19 -8.34
N ILE A 107 7.92 -4.58 -7.17
CA ILE A 107 8.94 -3.67 -6.62
C ILE A 107 10.14 -4.47 -6.12
N ALA A 108 9.93 -5.53 -5.34
CA ALA A 108 10.97 -6.37 -4.79
C ALA A 108 11.88 -6.93 -5.89
N GLN A 109 11.30 -7.50 -6.95
CA GLN A 109 12.08 -8.05 -8.06
C GLN A 109 12.96 -6.99 -8.71
N ARG A 110 12.45 -5.76 -8.91
CA ARG A 110 13.24 -4.66 -9.47
C ARG A 110 14.37 -4.21 -8.56
N ARG A 111 14.19 -4.25 -7.23
CA ARG A 111 15.24 -3.92 -6.25
C ARG A 111 16.30 -5.01 -6.16
N ILE A 112 15.89 -6.28 -6.18
CA ILE A 112 16.78 -7.44 -6.22
C ILE A 112 17.63 -7.41 -7.49
N ASP A 113 16.99 -7.25 -8.65
CA ASP A 113 17.69 -7.18 -9.95
C ASP A 113 18.70 -6.02 -9.98
N PHE A 114 18.37 -4.89 -9.35
CA PHE A 114 19.30 -3.77 -9.20
C PHE A 114 20.49 -4.08 -8.29
N LEU A 115 20.24 -4.63 -7.10
CA LEU A 115 21.29 -4.92 -6.11
C LEU A 115 22.22 -6.06 -6.54
N THR A 116 21.71 -7.01 -7.32
CA THR A 116 22.47 -8.13 -7.91
C THR A 116 23.21 -7.75 -9.19
N GLY A 117 23.09 -6.51 -9.66
CA GLY A 117 23.81 -6.00 -10.84
C GLY A 117 23.22 -6.46 -12.17
N LYS A 118 22.00 -7.03 -12.18
CA LYS A 118 21.31 -7.49 -13.39
C LYS A 118 20.77 -6.33 -14.22
N TYR A 119 20.36 -5.22 -13.59
CA TYR A 119 19.86 -4.04 -14.30
C TYR A 119 20.07 -2.73 -13.54
N ASP A 120 20.44 -1.67 -14.26
CA ASP A 120 20.61 -0.31 -13.72
C ASP A 120 19.25 0.42 -13.70
N LEU A 121 18.68 0.68 -12.52
CA LEU A 121 17.36 1.30 -12.42
C LEU A 121 17.45 2.83 -12.57
N LYS A 122 17.13 3.33 -13.77
CA LYS A 122 17.12 4.76 -14.13
C LYS A 122 15.68 5.28 -14.31
N CYS A 123 15.39 6.44 -13.74
CA CYS A 123 14.15 7.19 -13.93
C CYS A 123 14.45 8.49 -14.70
N PHE A 124 13.59 8.84 -15.67
CA PHE A 124 13.79 9.98 -16.58
C PHE A 124 15.18 10.03 -17.22
N ASN A 125 15.79 8.88 -17.53
CA ASN A 125 17.15 8.72 -18.08
C ASN A 125 18.33 9.22 -17.22
N TYR A 126 18.10 10.02 -16.19
CA TYR A 126 19.17 10.66 -15.39
C TYR A 126 19.23 10.15 -13.95
N TRP A 127 18.07 9.89 -13.32
CA TRP A 127 18.01 9.58 -11.89
C TRP A 127 18.22 8.10 -11.64
N LYS A 128 19.33 7.75 -10.99
CA LYS A 128 19.63 6.36 -10.60
C LYS A 128 19.10 6.06 -9.20
N LEU A 129 18.54 4.87 -9.04
CA LEU A 129 18.21 4.34 -7.72
C LEU A 129 19.49 4.19 -6.88
N GLY A 130 19.47 4.67 -5.63
CA GLY A 130 20.57 4.49 -4.69
C GLY A 130 20.52 3.12 -4.01
N LYS A 131 21.69 2.53 -3.73
CA LYS A 131 21.79 1.24 -2.99
C LYS A 131 21.07 1.28 -1.64
N ASN A 132 21.27 2.35 -0.86
CA ASN A 132 20.62 2.51 0.44
C ASN A 132 19.10 2.57 0.34
N GLN A 133 18.56 3.24 -0.70
CA GLN A 133 17.13 3.29 -0.94
C GLN A 133 16.58 1.91 -1.35
N ALA A 134 17.30 1.18 -2.21
CA ALA A 134 16.90 -0.17 -2.59
C ALA A 134 16.87 -1.12 -1.39
N LEU A 135 17.89 -1.08 -0.52
CA LEU A 135 17.93 -1.87 0.72
C LEU A 135 16.83 -1.46 1.70
N TYR A 136 16.54 -0.16 1.82
CA TYR A 136 15.44 0.32 2.66
C TYR A 136 14.08 -0.18 2.15
N ASP A 137 13.83 -0.06 0.84
CA ASP A 137 12.61 -0.58 0.22
C ASP A 137 12.48 -2.09 0.49
N LEU A 138 13.53 -2.88 0.25
CA LEU A 138 13.51 -4.33 0.49
C LEU A 138 13.21 -4.70 1.94
N LYS A 139 13.79 -4.01 2.93
CA LYS A 139 13.47 -4.23 4.35
C LYS A 139 11.99 -3.98 4.66
N LYS A 140 11.40 -2.95 4.04
CA LYS A 140 9.99 -2.61 4.22
C LYS A 140 9.06 -3.61 3.53
N LEU A 141 9.44 -4.08 2.34
CA LEU A 141 8.71 -5.14 1.65
C LEU A 141 8.79 -6.48 2.40
N ALA A 142 9.96 -6.84 2.94
CA ALA A 142 10.13 -8.04 3.77
C ALA A 142 9.18 -8.02 4.97
N TRP A 143 9.13 -6.90 5.71
CA TRP A 143 8.19 -6.73 6.81
C TRP A 143 6.74 -6.91 6.35
N CYS A 144 6.32 -6.29 5.24
CA CYS A 144 4.96 -6.47 4.73
C CYS A 144 4.65 -7.92 4.32
N LEU A 145 5.63 -8.65 3.76
CA LEU A 145 5.47 -10.06 3.41
C LEU A 145 5.36 -10.94 4.65
N GLU A 146 6.14 -10.68 5.70
CA GLU A 146 6.01 -11.36 7.00
C GLU A 146 4.60 -11.14 7.56
N GLN A 147 4.10 -9.91 7.57
CA GLN A 147 2.76 -9.64 8.06
C GLN A 147 1.65 -10.25 7.19
N LEU A 148 1.85 -10.33 5.86
CA LEU A 148 0.93 -11.01 4.96
C LEU A 148 0.90 -12.52 5.23
N LEU A 149 2.06 -13.12 5.46
CA LEU A 149 2.22 -14.56 5.79
C LEU A 149 1.66 -14.90 7.17
N ASP A 150 1.71 -13.97 8.12
CA ASP A 150 1.13 -14.13 9.46
C ASP A 150 -0.41 -14.00 9.47
N ASP A 151 -1.03 -13.49 8.40
CA ASP A 151 -2.48 -13.34 8.32
C ASP A 151 -3.16 -14.69 8.05
N GLN A 152 -3.97 -15.15 9.00
CA GLN A 152 -4.64 -16.46 8.97
C GLN A 152 -5.56 -16.66 7.76
N ARG A 153 -5.97 -15.57 7.09
CA ARG A 153 -6.82 -15.65 5.91
C ARG A 153 -6.05 -16.01 4.65
N LEU A 154 -4.72 -15.85 4.62
CA LEU A 154 -3.91 -16.03 3.42
C LEU A 154 -4.16 -17.40 2.77
N ASP A 155 -4.10 -18.47 3.56
CA ASP A 155 -4.27 -19.85 3.11
C ASP A 155 -5.68 -20.13 2.58
N THR A 156 -6.67 -19.30 2.92
CA THR A 156 -8.06 -19.46 2.47
C THR A 156 -8.34 -18.75 1.15
N ILE A 157 -7.47 -17.82 0.74
CA ILE A 157 -7.61 -17.09 -0.52
C ILE A 157 -7.04 -17.96 -1.64
N LYS A 158 -7.93 -18.45 -2.52
CA LYS A 158 -7.62 -19.39 -3.61
C LYS A 158 -6.39 -19.02 -4.45
N VAL A 159 -6.14 -17.74 -4.69
CA VAL A 159 -5.02 -17.29 -5.53
C VAL A 159 -3.65 -17.58 -4.90
N PHE A 160 -3.55 -17.65 -3.57
CA PHE A 160 -2.32 -17.98 -2.87
C PHE A 160 -2.12 -19.49 -2.69
N GLN A 161 -3.18 -20.29 -2.87
CA GLN A 161 -3.08 -21.76 -2.89
C GLN A 161 -2.46 -22.29 -4.20
N ASN A 162 -2.51 -21.50 -5.28
CA ASN A 162 -1.92 -21.88 -6.56
C ASN A 162 -0.44 -21.48 -6.64
N LEU A 163 0.44 -22.49 -6.59
CA LEU A 163 1.90 -22.34 -6.58
C LEU A 163 2.46 -21.74 -7.89
N ASP A 164 1.70 -21.74 -8.98
CA ASP A 164 2.16 -21.23 -10.28
C ASP A 164 2.46 -19.71 -10.26
N ASN A 165 1.88 -18.98 -9.31
CA ASN A 165 2.07 -17.52 -9.18
C ASN A 165 3.23 -17.13 -8.24
N GLY A 166 3.96 -18.11 -7.69
CA GLY A 166 5.04 -17.94 -6.71
C GLY A 166 4.50 -17.51 -5.34
N HIS A 167 4.73 -18.33 -4.32
CA HIS A 167 4.18 -18.10 -2.99
C HIS A 167 4.86 -16.89 -2.32
N PRO A 168 4.17 -16.09 -1.48
CA PRO A 168 4.79 -14.93 -0.82
C PRO A 168 6.05 -15.27 0.01
N SER A 169 6.15 -16.51 0.52
CA SER A 169 7.33 -17.01 1.21
C SER A 169 8.57 -17.05 0.31
N ASP A 170 8.41 -17.44 -0.95
CA ASP A 170 9.54 -17.56 -1.89
C ASP A 170 10.15 -16.19 -2.16
N LEU A 171 9.28 -15.18 -2.30
CA LEU A 171 9.71 -13.80 -2.46
C LEU A 171 10.39 -13.28 -1.19
N LEU A 172 9.86 -13.59 0.00
CA LEU A 172 10.46 -13.19 1.26
C LEU A 172 11.88 -13.78 1.41
N GLU A 173 12.07 -15.06 1.10
CA GLU A 173 13.39 -15.69 1.13
C GLU A 173 14.35 -15.08 0.09
N ALA A 174 13.86 -14.79 -1.13
CA ALA A 174 14.65 -14.10 -2.14
C ALA A 174 15.11 -12.69 -1.67
N ILE A 175 14.26 -11.96 -0.95
CA ILE A 175 14.63 -10.67 -0.35
C ILE A 175 15.69 -10.86 0.73
N LYS A 176 15.54 -11.85 1.62
CA LYS A 176 16.49 -12.12 2.70
C LYS A 176 17.89 -12.50 2.20
N ILE A 177 17.99 -13.18 1.05
CA ILE A 177 19.28 -13.51 0.43
C ILE A 177 20.05 -12.25 0.00
N VAL A 178 19.34 -11.19 -0.38
CA VAL A 178 19.93 -9.94 -0.91
C VAL A 178 20.22 -8.92 0.20
N LEU A 179 19.48 -8.98 1.31
CA LEU A 179 19.65 -8.09 2.47
C LEU A 179 20.87 -8.46 3.32
#